data_AF-A0A1H8XNV9-F1
#
_entry.id   AF-A0A1H8XNV9-F1
#
_cell.length_a   1.000
_cell.length_b   1.000
_cell.length_c   1.000
_cell.angle_alpha   90.00
_cell.angle_beta   90.00
_cell.angle_gamma   90.00
#
_symmetry.space_group_name_H-M   'P 1'
#
loop_
_entity.id
_entity.type
_entity.pdbx_description
1 polymer ?
#
loop_
_entity_poly.entity_id
_entity_poly.type
_entity_poly.pdbx_seq_one_letter_code
_entity_poly.pdbx_strand_id
1 'polypeptide(L)'
;MAAVADTTVVESVDLAQAVALISEAADDPALPEASQDGRPAGEEPADEEVRATPKGDVGRVPATTADQASPEAAEAAPDAAGAEDAAPDFWDDEDKKAWTSVPAELRPVLRKYEQQRLDFVADNTRQATEERDDAMRVAQTANATVEQAADWWRKNGQAFHQAFVDRWSRVDWKALAEKDPTEVGRLIQQRQEEEALLAEATRRGEADIAAAEAQAAAALEEARRAESAKLSARLPEWFGTPQVAQRTWDDLRRYLFAKGVPADRINAVYESPIVEIALNAMRFENARALADAARRRSRGGTTAGRAGQPAAAAAPARVSPGPASLPVDRAPDAVRQASERFRRSGGASIADAAELIRLSGL
;
A
#
# COMPACT_ATOMS: atom_id res chain seq x y z
N MET A 1 -21.37 7.25 -56.03
CA MET A 1 -20.99 7.44 -54.62
C MET A 1 -19.66 6.74 -54.42
N ALA A 2 -18.57 7.52 -54.40
CA ALA A 2 -17.21 7.01 -54.20
C ALA A 2 -16.84 7.22 -52.73
N ALA A 3 -16.40 6.15 -52.07
CA ALA A 3 -15.94 6.19 -50.69
C ALA A 3 -14.53 6.80 -50.65
N VAL A 4 -14.39 7.92 -49.95
CA VAL A 4 -13.11 8.55 -49.63
C VAL A 4 -12.54 7.78 -48.44
N ALA A 5 -11.41 7.10 -48.63
CA ALA A 5 -10.66 6.48 -47.56
C ALA A 5 -9.75 7.53 -46.93
N ASP A 6 -10.00 7.83 -45.66
CA ASP A 6 -9.13 8.66 -44.82
C ASP A 6 -7.86 7.85 -44.48
N THR A 7 -6.75 8.17 -45.13
CA THR A 7 -5.42 7.73 -44.73
C THR A 7 -4.93 8.60 -43.59
N THR A 8 -4.97 8.07 -42.37
CA THR A 8 -4.26 8.64 -41.21
C THR A 8 -2.75 8.56 -41.47
N VAL A 9 -2.14 9.69 -41.76
CA VAL A 9 -0.69 9.86 -41.78
C VAL A 9 -0.19 9.70 -40.35
N VAL A 10 0.54 8.61 -40.07
CA VAL A 10 1.30 8.47 -38.84
C VAL A 10 2.52 9.38 -38.98
N GLU A 11 2.49 10.53 -38.32
CA GLU A 11 3.67 11.40 -38.19
C GLU A 11 4.78 10.58 -37.52
N SER A 12 5.85 10.35 -38.27
CA SER A 12 7.06 9.70 -37.76
C SER A 12 7.66 10.58 -36.67
N VAL A 13 7.56 10.14 -35.42
CA VAL A 13 8.20 10.80 -34.28
C VAL A 13 9.71 10.79 -34.51
N ASP A 14 10.31 11.98 -34.54
CA ASP A 14 11.75 12.16 -34.68
C ASP A 14 12.45 11.67 -33.40
N LEU A 15 13.14 10.53 -33.52
CA LEU A 15 13.83 9.87 -32.43
C LEU A 15 14.92 10.77 -31.82
N ALA A 16 15.51 11.68 -32.61
CA ALA A 16 16.49 12.64 -32.11
C ALA A 16 15.85 13.68 -31.17
N GLN A 17 14.62 14.08 -31.46
CA GLN A 17 13.87 15.04 -30.65
C GLN A 17 13.36 14.41 -29.34
N ALA A 18 12.97 13.12 -29.38
CA ALA A 18 12.61 12.35 -28.19
C ALA A 18 13.82 12.12 -27.26
N VAL A 19 15.00 11.82 -27.82
CA VAL A 19 16.23 11.65 -27.03
C VAL A 19 16.71 12.98 -26.43
N ALA A 20 16.56 14.11 -27.15
CA ALA A 20 16.90 15.43 -26.62
C ALA A 20 16.06 15.82 -25.39
N LEU A 21 14.74 15.55 -25.42
CA LEU A 21 13.84 15.83 -24.29
C LEU A 21 14.16 14.98 -23.05
N ILE A 22 14.68 13.76 -23.22
CA ILE A 22 15.09 12.89 -22.11
C ILE A 22 16.44 13.35 -21.53
N SER A 23 17.38 13.78 -22.37
CA SER A 23 18.68 14.31 -21.91
C SER A 23 18.56 15.64 -21.18
N GLU A 24 17.64 16.52 -21.59
CA GLU A 24 17.42 17.82 -20.94
C GLU A 24 16.79 17.69 -19.54
N ALA A 25 16.05 16.60 -19.27
CA ALA A 25 15.52 16.30 -17.94
C ALA A 25 16.55 15.70 -16.96
N ALA A 26 17.70 15.22 -17.46
CA ALA A 26 18.74 14.57 -16.67
C ALA A 26 19.85 15.53 -16.18
N ASP A 27 19.91 16.75 -16.72
CA ASP A 27 20.95 17.75 -16.45
C ASP A 27 20.50 18.84 -15.44
N ASP A 28 19.64 18.51 -14.47
CA ASP A 28 19.39 19.41 -13.32
C ASP A 28 20.48 19.20 -12.24
N PRO A 29 21.44 20.15 -12.06
CA PRO A 29 22.62 19.95 -11.22
C PRO A 29 22.35 20.12 -9.70
N ALA A 30 21.11 19.97 -9.24
CA ALA A 30 20.70 20.26 -7.86
C ALA A 30 20.57 19.02 -6.94
N LEU A 31 21.32 17.94 -7.20
CA LEU A 31 21.42 16.83 -6.24
C LEU A 31 22.59 17.05 -5.28
N PRO A 32 22.37 17.24 -3.97
CA PRO A 32 23.44 17.28 -3.00
C PRO A 32 24.11 15.90 -2.91
N GLU A 33 25.45 15.89 -2.95
CA GLU A 33 26.30 14.70 -2.78
C GLU A 33 25.92 13.94 -1.49
N ALA A 34 25.18 12.84 -1.64
CA ALA A 34 24.94 11.90 -0.56
C ALA A 34 26.17 11.00 -0.41
N SER A 35 26.84 11.17 0.72
CA SER A 35 27.98 10.41 1.21
C SER A 35 27.84 8.90 0.95
N GLN A 36 28.78 8.37 0.16
CA GLN A 36 29.05 6.94 0.09
C GLN A 36 29.79 6.53 1.38
N ASP A 37 29.10 5.85 2.28
CA ASP A 37 29.73 5.03 3.31
C ASP A 37 29.13 3.62 3.25
N GLY A 38 29.99 2.65 2.92
CA GLY A 38 29.58 1.36 2.38
C GLY A 38 29.18 0.30 3.40
N ARG A 39 28.45 -0.72 2.92
CA ARG A 39 28.62 -2.15 3.26
C ARG A 39 27.67 -3.05 2.44
N PRO A 40 27.86 -4.38 2.40
CA PRO A 40 28.03 -5.10 1.14
C PRO A 40 26.89 -6.06 0.79
N ALA A 41 26.91 -6.46 -0.49
CA ALA A 41 26.40 -7.65 -1.15
C ALA A 41 25.65 -8.71 -0.32
N GLY A 42 24.45 -9.06 -0.78
CA GLY A 42 23.80 -10.34 -0.50
C GLY A 42 22.34 -10.38 -0.94
N GLU A 43 22.04 -11.30 -1.86
CA GLU A 43 20.74 -11.93 -2.18
C GLU A 43 19.84 -11.29 -3.26
N GLU A 44 19.88 -11.93 -4.44
CA GLU A 44 18.81 -11.96 -5.45
C GLU A 44 17.52 -12.57 -4.85
N PRO A 45 16.36 -12.17 -5.37
CA PRO A 45 15.35 -13.18 -5.65
C PRO A 45 14.79 -13.13 -7.08
N ALA A 46 14.40 -14.33 -7.48
CA ALA A 46 13.88 -14.77 -8.75
C ALA A 46 12.58 -14.11 -9.19
N ASP A 47 12.42 -14.13 -10.52
CA ASP A 47 11.24 -13.84 -11.32
C ASP A 47 9.92 -14.36 -10.72
N GLU A 48 8.91 -13.50 -10.61
CA GLU A 48 7.51 -13.92 -10.62
C GLU A 48 6.71 -13.06 -11.62
N GLU A 49 6.43 -13.69 -12.75
CA GLU A 49 5.72 -13.17 -13.92
C GLU A 49 4.21 -13.10 -13.62
N VAL A 50 3.63 -11.89 -13.49
CA VAL A 50 2.17 -11.69 -13.45
C VAL A 50 1.70 -10.78 -14.57
N ARG A 51 1.13 -11.41 -15.60
CA ARG A 51 0.25 -10.80 -16.61
C ARG A 51 -1.13 -10.47 -16.02
N ALA A 52 -1.60 -9.22 -16.17
CA ALA A 52 -2.71 -8.85 -17.09
C ALA A 52 -3.55 -7.60 -16.68
N THR A 53 -3.59 -6.64 -17.62
CA THR A 53 -4.70 -5.80 -18.12
C THR A 53 -5.39 -4.73 -17.25
N PRO A 54 -5.45 -3.46 -17.73
CA PRO A 54 -6.31 -2.40 -17.18
C PRO A 54 -7.57 -2.16 -18.04
N LYS A 55 -8.73 -1.89 -17.40
CA LYS A 55 -9.89 -1.25 -18.05
C LYS A 55 -10.86 -0.57 -17.06
N GLY A 56 -11.21 0.68 -17.37
CA GLY A 56 -12.33 1.48 -16.83
C GLY A 56 -11.86 2.52 -15.81
N ASP A 57 -11.63 3.80 -16.13
CA ASP A 57 -12.52 4.84 -16.71
C ASP A 57 -13.89 4.93 -16.05
N VAL A 58 -14.00 5.78 -15.02
CA VAL A 58 -15.26 6.47 -14.66
C VAL A 58 -14.97 7.82 -13.97
N GLY A 59 -15.36 8.91 -14.62
CA GLY A 59 -16.26 9.91 -14.02
C GLY A 59 -15.68 10.99 -13.11
N ARG A 60 -15.03 12.01 -13.71
CA ARG A 60 -14.88 13.36 -13.13
C ARG A 60 -16.24 14.08 -13.16
N VAL A 61 -16.74 14.50 -11.99
CA VAL A 61 -17.88 15.42 -11.86
C VAL A 61 -17.38 16.73 -11.23
N PRO A 62 -17.76 17.91 -11.76
CA PRO A 62 -17.38 19.20 -11.19
C PRO A 62 -18.38 19.60 -10.09
N ALA A 63 -17.89 20.12 -8.97
CA ALA A 63 -18.73 20.76 -7.96
C ALA A 63 -18.44 22.27 -7.93
N THR A 64 -19.45 23.00 -8.37
CA THR A 64 -19.61 24.45 -8.37
C THR A 64 -19.67 25.07 -6.98
N THR A 65 -19.27 26.33 -6.96
CA THR A 65 -19.22 27.32 -5.88
C THR A 65 -20.57 27.68 -5.26
N ALA A 66 -20.45 28.20 -4.03
CA ALA A 66 -21.35 29.10 -3.29
C ALA A 66 -22.51 28.48 -2.50
N ASP A 67 -22.39 28.51 -1.17
CA ASP A 67 -23.40 29.21 -0.38
C ASP A 67 -22.84 29.77 0.94
N GLN A 68 -23.40 30.90 1.34
CA GLN A 68 -23.05 31.75 2.47
C GLN A 68 -23.49 31.12 3.80
N ALA A 69 -22.60 31.14 4.79
CA ALA A 69 -23.00 31.07 6.20
C ALA A 69 -22.20 32.10 6.99
N SER A 70 -22.87 33.23 7.24
CA SER A 70 -22.49 34.26 8.19
C SER A 70 -22.65 33.72 9.62
N PRO A 71 -21.64 33.81 10.51
CA PRO A 71 -21.87 33.74 11.93
C PRO A 71 -22.05 35.15 12.48
N GLU A 72 -23.30 35.38 12.86
CA GLU A 72 -23.82 36.46 13.67
C GLU A 72 -23.14 36.48 15.06
N ALA A 73 -22.86 37.70 15.53
CA ALA A 73 -22.70 38.09 16.93
C ALA A 73 -21.65 37.36 17.80
N ALA A 74 -20.39 37.79 17.69
CA ALA A 74 -19.49 37.80 18.85
C ALA A 74 -19.90 38.97 19.75
N GLU A 75 -20.45 38.64 20.91
CA GLU A 75 -20.80 39.57 21.98
C GLU A 75 -19.62 40.51 22.29
N ALA A 76 -19.97 41.78 22.50
CA ALA A 76 -19.08 42.82 22.94
C ALA A 76 -18.32 42.38 24.20
N ALA A 77 -16.99 42.25 24.06
CA ALA A 77 -16.10 42.18 25.20
C ALA A 77 -16.28 43.44 26.05
N PRO A 78 -16.49 43.32 27.37
CA PRO A 78 -16.56 44.47 28.26
C PRO A 78 -15.20 45.18 28.29
N ASP A 79 -15.26 46.52 28.34
CA ASP A 79 -14.15 47.46 28.48
C ASP A 79 -12.91 46.88 29.16
N ALA A 80 -11.86 46.66 28.37
CA ALA A 80 -10.55 46.19 28.78
C ALA A 80 -9.70 47.28 29.47
N ALA A 81 -10.30 48.15 30.28
CA ALA A 81 -9.59 49.18 31.03
C ALA A 81 -9.08 48.69 32.41
N GLY A 82 -9.45 47.46 32.82
CA GLY A 82 -8.98 46.83 34.07
C GLY A 82 -8.15 45.55 33.88
N ALA A 83 -7.93 45.12 32.63
CA ALA A 83 -7.27 43.84 32.31
C ALA A 83 -5.75 43.97 32.13
N GLU A 84 -5.16 45.16 32.30
CA GLU A 84 -3.72 45.38 32.10
C GLU A 84 -2.85 44.73 33.19
N ASP A 85 -3.44 44.37 34.34
CA ASP A 85 -2.71 43.86 35.51
C ASP A 85 -2.87 42.36 35.77
N ALA A 86 -3.74 41.67 35.02
CA ALA A 86 -3.96 40.23 35.17
C ALA A 86 -2.73 39.40 34.72
N ALA A 87 -2.52 38.22 35.30
CA ALA A 87 -1.51 37.30 34.75
C ALA A 87 -2.03 36.68 33.43
N PRO A 88 -1.18 36.34 32.45
CA PRO A 88 -1.60 35.62 31.26
C PRO A 88 -2.31 34.29 31.58
N ASP A 89 -3.38 33.98 30.84
CA ASP A 89 -4.25 32.84 31.15
C ASP A 89 -3.55 31.47 30.99
N PHE A 90 -2.55 31.39 30.12
CA PHE A 90 -1.82 30.17 29.82
C PHE A 90 -0.67 29.87 30.81
N TRP A 91 -0.37 30.78 31.73
CA TRP A 91 0.59 30.51 32.80
C TRP A 91 0.01 29.54 33.82
N ASP A 92 0.88 28.74 34.43
CA ASP A 92 0.48 27.87 35.53
C ASP A 92 0.17 28.68 36.80
N ASP A 93 -0.41 28.01 37.80
CA ASP A 93 -0.86 28.67 39.03
C ASP A 93 0.31 29.20 39.88
N GLU A 94 1.53 28.70 39.70
CA GLU A 94 2.72 29.16 40.42
C GLU A 94 3.26 30.46 39.82
N ASP A 95 3.35 30.53 38.49
CA ASP A 95 3.75 31.72 37.75
C ASP A 95 2.73 32.86 37.89
N LYS A 96 1.43 32.52 37.91
CA LYS A 96 0.35 33.50 38.19
C LYS A 96 0.47 34.10 39.60
N LYS A 97 0.89 33.31 40.60
CA LYS A 97 1.16 33.82 41.96
C LYS A 97 2.41 34.70 41.98
N ALA A 98 3.49 34.28 41.31
CA ALA A 98 4.70 35.09 41.19
C ALA A 98 4.44 36.45 40.51
N TRP A 99 3.54 36.49 39.52
CA TRP A 99 3.13 37.72 38.83
C TRP A 99 2.59 38.81 39.75
N THR A 100 1.84 38.43 40.80
CA THR A 100 1.30 39.40 41.77
C THR A 100 2.38 40.14 42.55
N SER A 101 3.57 39.54 42.68
CA SER A 101 4.74 40.13 43.35
C SER A 101 5.59 41.03 42.45
N VAL A 102 5.35 41.02 41.13
CA VAL A 102 6.05 41.87 40.17
C VAL A 102 5.56 43.33 40.32
N PRO A 103 6.46 44.33 40.40
CA PRO A 103 6.07 45.74 40.42
C PRO A 103 5.19 46.12 39.22
N ALA A 104 4.13 46.90 39.46
CA ALA A 104 3.17 47.29 38.42
C ALA A 104 3.83 47.99 37.21
N GLU A 105 4.94 48.70 37.43
CA GLU A 105 5.72 49.37 36.37
C GLU A 105 6.40 48.38 35.40
N LEU A 106 6.72 47.15 35.85
CA LEU A 106 7.41 46.13 35.03
C LEU A 106 6.47 45.17 34.31
N ARG A 107 5.23 45.02 34.80
CA ARG A 107 4.19 44.16 34.20
C ARG A 107 3.90 44.46 32.72
N PRO A 108 3.76 45.72 32.26
CA PRO A 108 3.53 45.99 30.83
C PRO A 108 4.73 45.62 29.96
N VAL A 109 5.96 45.77 30.47
CA VAL A 109 7.20 45.41 29.75
C VAL A 109 7.31 43.89 29.60
N LEU A 110 7.06 43.15 30.68
CA LEU A 110 7.10 41.68 30.66
C LEU A 110 6.00 41.09 29.78
N ARG A 111 4.79 41.64 29.79
CA ARG A 111 3.72 41.24 28.86
C ARG A 111 4.11 41.47 27.41
N LYS A 112 4.72 42.61 27.09
CA LYS A 112 5.21 42.90 25.74
C LYS A 112 6.27 41.88 25.31
N TYR A 113 7.18 41.50 26.19
CA TYR A 113 8.20 40.49 25.90
C TYR A 113 7.58 39.10 25.69
N GLU A 114 6.62 38.71 26.52
CA GLU A 114 5.93 37.42 26.37
C GLU A 114 5.10 37.37 25.09
N GLN A 115 4.43 38.47 24.73
CA GLN A 115 3.73 38.56 23.45
C GLN A 115 4.70 38.45 22.27
N GLN A 116 5.86 39.13 22.31
CA GLN A 116 6.92 38.97 21.31
C GLN A 116 7.43 37.53 21.22
N ARG A 117 7.54 36.83 22.36
CA ARG A 117 7.94 35.43 22.40
C ARG A 117 6.88 34.53 21.76
N LEU A 118 5.60 34.73 22.07
CA LEU A 118 4.49 33.99 21.47
C LEU A 118 4.40 34.24 19.98
N ASP A 119 4.50 35.49 19.54
CA ASP A 119 4.53 35.86 18.12
C ASP A 119 5.71 35.20 17.42
N PHE A 120 6.91 35.22 18.02
CA PHE A 120 8.10 34.53 17.48
C PHE A 120 7.90 33.01 17.39
N VAL A 121 7.29 32.38 18.39
CA VAL A 121 6.99 30.93 18.35
C VAL A 121 5.94 30.62 17.30
N ALA A 122 4.89 31.44 17.18
CA ALA A 122 3.86 31.29 16.16
C ALA A 122 4.44 31.45 14.76
N ASP A 123 5.26 32.48 14.53
CA ASP A 123 5.95 32.73 13.27
C ASP A 123 6.92 31.58 12.92
N ASN A 124 7.71 31.09 13.88
CA ASN A 124 8.58 29.93 13.65
C ASN A 124 7.79 28.66 13.34
N THR A 125 6.67 28.43 14.04
CA THR A 125 5.82 27.26 13.79
C THR A 125 5.20 27.34 12.40
N ARG A 126 4.79 28.55 11.98
CA ARG A 126 4.29 28.80 10.64
C ARG A 126 5.37 28.58 9.59
N GLN A 127 6.56 29.15 9.77
CA GLN A 127 7.71 28.94 8.88
C GLN A 127 8.07 27.46 8.77
N ALA A 128 8.16 26.74 9.89
CA ALA A 128 8.45 25.31 9.88
C ALA A 128 7.36 24.47 9.16
N THR A 129 6.10 24.91 9.23
CA THR A 129 5.00 24.27 8.49
C THR A 129 5.10 24.57 6.99
N GLU A 130 5.35 25.83 6.63
CA GLU A 130 5.55 26.26 5.23
C GLU A 130 6.75 25.53 4.60
N GLU A 131 7.89 25.43 5.31
CA GLU A 131 9.08 24.68 4.87
C GLU A 131 8.78 23.19 4.66
N ARG A 132 8.00 22.59 5.57
CA ARG A 132 7.59 21.18 5.43
C ARG A 132 6.67 20.97 4.24
N ASP A 133 5.68 21.84 4.05
CA ASP A 133 4.75 21.75 2.92
C ASP A 133 5.47 21.95 1.59
N ASP A 134 6.44 22.86 1.55
CA ASP A 134 7.32 23.07 0.41
C ASP A 134 8.19 21.84 0.12
N ALA A 135 8.81 21.25 1.15
CA ALA A 135 9.58 20.01 1.01
C ALA A 135 8.72 18.85 0.50
N MET A 136 7.50 18.68 1.03
CA MET A 136 6.56 17.65 0.55
C MET A 136 6.15 17.89 -0.91
N ARG A 137 5.91 19.14 -1.29
CA ARG A 137 5.56 19.51 -2.67
C ARG A 137 6.71 19.22 -3.62
N VAL A 138 7.94 19.57 -3.27
CA VAL A 138 9.15 19.26 -4.05
C VAL A 138 9.31 17.74 -4.23
N ALA A 139 9.17 16.98 -3.14
CA ALA A 139 9.23 15.52 -3.19
C ALA A 139 8.13 14.91 -4.08
N GLN A 140 6.89 15.40 -3.99
CA GLN A 140 5.79 14.95 -4.85
C GLN A 140 6.06 15.26 -6.33
N THR A 141 6.59 16.44 -6.65
CA THR A 141 6.92 16.78 -8.03
C THR A 141 8.04 15.91 -8.59
N ALA A 142 9.07 15.61 -7.79
CA ALA A 142 10.17 14.73 -8.19
C ALA A 142 9.70 13.28 -8.40
N ASN A 143 8.80 12.78 -7.55
CA ASN A 143 8.25 11.44 -7.74
C ASN A 143 7.33 11.37 -8.97
N ALA A 144 6.54 12.42 -9.21
CA ALA A 144 5.65 12.47 -10.36
C ALA A 144 6.40 12.47 -11.70
N THR A 145 7.59 13.08 -11.79
CA THR A 145 8.40 13.03 -13.03
C THR A 145 8.96 11.64 -13.29
N VAL A 146 9.46 10.95 -12.26
CA VAL A 146 9.94 9.56 -12.37
C VAL A 146 8.82 8.62 -12.78
N GLU A 147 7.65 8.71 -12.15
CA GLU A 147 6.48 7.91 -12.51
C GLU A 147 6.02 8.17 -13.95
N GLN A 148 6.00 9.43 -14.38
CA GLN A 148 5.66 9.79 -15.76
C GLN A 148 6.66 9.25 -16.77
N ALA A 149 7.96 9.31 -16.47
CA ALA A 149 9.01 8.76 -17.31
C ALA A 149 8.90 7.23 -17.42
N ALA A 150 8.71 6.55 -16.28
CA ALA A 150 8.49 5.11 -16.22
C ALA A 150 7.25 4.67 -17.00
N ASP A 151 6.13 5.40 -16.86
CA ASP A 151 4.89 5.15 -17.61
C ASP A 151 5.05 5.40 -19.11
N TRP A 152 5.76 6.46 -19.48
CA TRP A 152 6.07 6.77 -20.87
C TRP A 152 6.94 5.69 -21.49
N TRP A 153 7.96 5.20 -20.77
CA TRP A 153 8.81 4.11 -21.24
C TRP A 153 8.03 2.80 -21.37
N ARG A 154 7.19 2.44 -20.39
CA ARG A 154 6.30 1.26 -20.47
C ARG A 154 5.39 1.29 -21.70
N LYS A 155 4.93 2.47 -22.12
CA LYS A 155 4.05 2.64 -23.29
C LYS A 155 4.82 2.67 -24.62
N ASN A 156 6.02 3.25 -24.66
CA ASN A 156 6.71 3.56 -25.91
C ASN A 156 7.98 2.72 -26.17
N GLY A 157 8.59 2.13 -25.14
CA GLY A 157 9.88 1.41 -25.23
C GLY A 157 9.86 0.27 -26.26
N GLN A 158 8.77 -0.50 -26.31
CA GLN A 158 8.60 -1.57 -27.30
C GLN A 158 8.46 -1.01 -28.73
N ALA A 159 7.78 0.13 -28.89
CA ALA A 159 7.62 0.77 -30.21
C ALA A 159 8.97 1.30 -30.72
N PHE A 160 9.84 1.83 -29.86
CA PHE A 160 11.20 2.24 -30.24
C PHE A 160 12.06 1.05 -30.69
N HIS A 161 11.97 -0.08 -30.00
CA HIS A 161 12.65 -1.31 -30.43
C HIS A 161 12.17 -1.78 -31.80
N GLN A 162 10.86 -1.79 -32.01
CA GLN A 162 10.28 -2.17 -33.31
C GLN A 162 10.71 -1.21 -34.41
N ALA A 163 10.68 0.10 -34.16
CA ALA A 163 11.13 1.12 -35.12
C ALA A 163 12.61 0.97 -35.48
N PHE A 164 13.47 0.67 -34.51
CA PHE A 164 14.88 0.37 -34.73
C PHE A 164 15.06 -0.87 -35.61
N VAL A 165 14.41 -1.98 -35.27
CA VAL A 165 14.47 -3.23 -36.05
C VAL A 165 13.93 -3.03 -37.47
N ASP A 166 12.81 -2.34 -37.62
CA ASP A 166 12.19 -2.05 -38.91
C ASP A 166 13.06 -1.16 -39.79
N ARG A 167 13.71 -0.15 -39.22
CA ARG A 167 14.62 0.73 -39.95
C ARG A 167 15.81 -0.04 -40.52
N TRP A 168 16.48 -0.83 -39.70
CA TRP A 168 17.71 -1.52 -40.09
C TRP A 168 17.48 -2.82 -40.87
N SER A 169 16.29 -3.43 -40.76
CA SER A 169 15.90 -4.59 -41.59
C SER A 169 15.59 -4.24 -43.04
N ARG A 170 15.23 -2.99 -43.32
CA ARG A 170 15.00 -2.48 -44.69
C ARG A 170 16.29 -2.22 -45.47
N VAL A 171 17.44 -2.20 -44.79
CA VAL A 171 18.75 -2.00 -45.43
C VAL A 171 19.20 -3.33 -46.04
N ASP A 172 19.28 -3.39 -47.37
CA ASP A 172 19.89 -4.51 -48.08
C ASP A 172 21.42 -4.39 -47.99
N TRP A 173 21.97 -4.90 -46.89
CA TRP A 173 23.40 -4.87 -46.60
C TRP A 173 24.25 -5.52 -47.69
N LYS A 174 23.73 -6.54 -48.37
CA LYS A 174 24.47 -7.25 -49.42
C LYS A 174 24.56 -6.39 -50.68
N ALA A 175 23.42 -5.87 -51.15
CA ALA A 175 23.41 -5.00 -52.32
C ALA A 175 24.17 -3.69 -52.05
N LEU A 176 24.16 -3.18 -50.82
CA LEU A 176 24.92 -2.00 -50.43
C LEU A 176 26.44 -2.29 -50.42
N ALA A 177 26.88 -3.43 -49.88
CA ALA A 177 28.29 -3.82 -49.88
C ALA A 177 28.87 -4.01 -51.29
N GLU A 178 28.06 -4.48 -52.24
CA GLU A 178 28.46 -4.65 -53.63
C GLU A 178 28.59 -3.29 -54.37
N LYS A 179 27.79 -2.29 -53.99
CA LYS A 179 27.75 -0.97 -54.64
C LYS A 179 28.70 0.05 -54.03
N ASP A 180 28.73 0.12 -52.70
CA ASP A 180 29.51 1.10 -51.93
C ASP A 180 29.93 0.49 -50.57
N PRO A 181 31.12 -0.15 -50.50
CA PRO A 181 31.60 -0.78 -49.27
C PRO A 181 32.00 0.24 -48.20
N THR A 182 32.31 1.49 -48.56
CA THR A 182 32.63 2.54 -47.59
C THR A 182 31.39 3.00 -46.83
N GLU A 183 30.26 3.13 -47.52
CA GLU A 183 28.99 3.52 -46.90
C GLU A 183 28.46 2.44 -45.95
N VAL A 184 28.71 1.15 -46.24
CA VAL A 184 28.37 0.05 -45.32
C VAL A 184 29.06 0.24 -43.96
N GLY A 185 30.35 0.57 -43.96
CA GLY A 185 31.09 0.81 -42.71
C GLY A 185 30.46 1.93 -41.88
N ARG A 186 30.08 3.03 -42.52
CA ARG A 186 29.41 4.17 -41.88
C ARG A 186 28.05 3.80 -41.29
N LEU A 187 27.21 3.07 -42.05
CA LEU A 187 25.89 2.66 -41.58
C LEU A 187 25.95 1.60 -40.48
N ILE A 188 26.93 0.69 -40.51
CA ILE A 188 27.14 -0.25 -39.40
C ILE A 188 27.51 0.51 -38.12
N GLN A 189 28.41 1.48 -38.21
CA GLN A 189 28.77 2.31 -37.07
C GLN A 189 27.55 3.07 -36.53
N GLN A 190 26.78 3.72 -37.40
CA GLN A 190 25.55 4.40 -37.00
C GLN A 190 24.54 3.46 -36.35
N ARG A 191 24.37 2.24 -36.88
CA ARG A 191 23.51 1.23 -36.27
C ARG A 191 23.99 0.87 -34.86
N GLN A 192 25.29 0.68 -34.67
CA GLN A 192 25.87 0.36 -33.36
C GLN A 192 25.69 1.48 -32.34
N GLU A 193 25.85 2.74 -32.79
CA GLU A 193 25.60 3.92 -31.95
C GLU A 193 24.13 4.00 -31.54
N GLU A 194 23.20 3.82 -32.49
CA GLU A 194 21.76 3.80 -32.19
C GLU A 194 21.35 2.61 -31.30
N GLU A 195 21.95 1.44 -31.50
CA GLU A 195 21.74 0.25 -30.66
C GLU A 195 22.22 0.48 -29.22
N ALA A 196 23.39 1.11 -29.06
CA ALA A 196 23.93 1.44 -27.75
C ALA A 196 23.05 2.47 -27.01
N LEU A 197 22.57 3.49 -27.72
CA LEU A 197 21.64 4.49 -27.15
C LEU A 197 20.31 3.83 -26.74
N LEU A 198 19.77 2.95 -27.57
CA LEU A 198 18.53 2.24 -27.25
C LEU A 198 18.71 1.30 -26.04
N ALA A 199 19.82 0.57 -25.98
CA ALA A 199 20.15 -0.30 -24.84
C ALA A 199 20.31 0.52 -23.54
N GLU A 200 20.97 1.67 -23.61
CA GLU A 200 21.11 2.57 -22.46
C GLU A 200 19.76 3.15 -22.01
N ALA A 201 18.94 3.63 -22.94
CA ALA A 201 17.60 4.12 -22.64
C ALA A 201 16.71 3.04 -22.00
N THR A 202 16.85 1.79 -22.44
CA THR A 202 16.14 0.63 -21.87
C THR A 202 16.56 0.37 -20.45
N ARG A 203 17.87 0.29 -20.21
CA ARG A 203 18.42 0.09 -18.87
C ARG A 203 17.99 1.19 -17.90
N ARG A 204 18.00 2.45 -18.35
CA ARG A 204 17.54 3.59 -17.53
C ARG A 204 16.04 3.49 -17.26
N GLY A 205 15.22 3.24 -18.29
CA GLY A 205 13.77 3.09 -18.12
C GLY A 205 13.38 1.93 -17.20
N GLU A 206 14.07 0.80 -17.27
CA GLU A 206 13.88 -0.33 -16.33
C GLU A 206 14.27 0.04 -14.90
N ALA A 207 15.38 0.76 -14.71
CA ALA A 207 15.79 1.24 -13.39
C ALA A 207 14.78 2.24 -12.80
N ASP A 208 14.23 3.14 -13.62
CA ASP A 208 13.22 4.12 -13.18
C ASP A 208 11.90 3.43 -12.79
N ILE A 209 11.48 2.41 -13.56
CA ILE A 209 10.30 1.60 -13.23
C ILE A 209 10.51 0.88 -11.89
N ALA A 210 11.67 0.21 -11.71
CA ALA A 210 11.98 -0.51 -10.48
C ALA A 210 12.04 0.44 -9.27
N ALA A 211 12.63 1.62 -9.44
CA ALA A 211 12.69 2.64 -8.40
C ALA A 211 11.28 3.13 -8.01
N ALA A 212 10.42 3.40 -8.98
CA ALA A 212 9.03 3.80 -8.74
C ALA A 212 8.22 2.72 -8.01
N GLU A 213 8.37 1.45 -8.42
CA GLU A 213 7.69 0.32 -7.76
C GLU A 213 8.17 0.13 -6.32
N ALA A 214 9.48 0.24 -6.07
CA ALA A 214 10.04 0.15 -4.73
C ALA A 214 9.54 1.28 -3.81
N GLN A 215 9.46 2.51 -4.32
CA GLN A 215 8.92 3.65 -3.59
C GLN A 215 7.42 3.47 -3.28
N ALA A 216 6.63 3.02 -4.26
CA ALA A 216 5.22 2.75 -4.06
C ALA A 216 4.99 1.66 -3.01
N ALA A 217 5.79 0.59 -3.03
CA ALA A 217 5.75 -0.47 -2.03
C ALA A 217 6.09 0.05 -0.62
N ALA A 218 7.16 0.84 -0.50
CA ALA A 218 7.57 1.45 0.77
C ALA A 218 6.49 2.38 1.35
N ALA A 219 5.91 3.25 0.52
CA ALA A 219 4.82 4.14 0.92
C ALA A 219 3.58 3.37 1.39
N LEU A 220 3.24 2.28 0.70
CA LEU A 220 2.13 1.42 1.07
C LEU A 220 2.38 0.70 2.41
N GLU A 221 3.60 0.22 2.65
CA GLU A 221 3.97 -0.35 3.95
C GLU A 221 3.88 0.66 5.09
N GLU A 222 4.36 1.88 4.88
CA GLU A 222 4.27 2.95 5.87
C GLU A 222 2.81 3.29 6.19
N ALA A 223 1.97 3.41 5.16
CA ALA A 223 0.54 3.61 5.32
C ALA A 223 -0.12 2.47 6.12
N ARG A 224 0.24 1.21 5.85
CA ARG A 224 -0.23 0.04 6.63
C ARG A 224 0.20 0.12 8.08
N ARG A 225 1.44 0.51 8.37
CA ARG A 225 1.95 0.66 9.75
C ARG A 225 1.20 1.77 10.48
N ALA A 226 0.97 2.91 9.82
CA ALA A 226 0.22 4.02 10.40
C ALA A 226 -1.24 3.64 10.71
N GLU A 227 -1.92 2.95 9.79
CA GLU A 227 -3.29 2.46 10.02
C GLU A 227 -3.35 1.37 11.10
N SER A 228 -2.38 0.45 11.12
CA SER A 228 -2.27 -0.55 12.19
C SER A 228 -2.08 0.11 13.57
N ALA A 229 -1.29 1.18 13.66
CA ALA A 229 -1.12 1.91 14.92
C ALA A 229 -2.43 2.58 15.39
N LYS A 230 -3.22 3.13 14.45
CA LYS A 230 -4.56 3.66 14.75
C LYS A 230 -5.50 2.57 15.26
N LEU A 231 -5.49 1.39 14.62
CA LEU A 231 -6.29 0.24 15.04
C LEU A 231 -5.88 -0.26 16.43
N SER A 232 -4.59 -0.39 16.72
CA SER A 232 -4.10 -0.79 18.04
C SER A 232 -4.50 0.20 19.14
N ALA A 233 -4.53 1.50 18.84
CA ALA A 233 -4.96 2.53 19.78
C ALA A 233 -6.48 2.50 20.03
N ARG A 234 -7.30 2.29 18.99
CA ARG A 234 -8.78 2.31 19.09
C ARG A 234 -9.37 0.99 19.58
N LEU A 235 -8.79 -0.14 19.17
CA LEU A 235 -9.29 -1.49 19.41
C LEU A 235 -8.19 -2.37 20.05
N PRO A 236 -7.70 -2.01 21.25
CA PRO A 236 -6.58 -2.71 21.88
C PRO A 236 -6.88 -4.19 22.19
N GLU A 237 -8.14 -4.54 22.42
CA GLU A 237 -8.56 -5.94 22.63
C GLU A 237 -8.28 -6.84 21.41
N TRP A 238 -8.35 -6.28 20.20
CA TRP A 238 -8.27 -7.02 18.94
C TRP A 238 -6.95 -6.82 18.19
N PHE A 239 -6.30 -5.67 18.40
CA PHE A 239 -5.08 -5.25 17.72
C PHE A 239 -3.95 -4.81 18.67
N GLY A 240 -4.10 -5.00 19.99
CA GLY A 240 -3.11 -4.55 20.97
C GLY A 240 -1.82 -5.39 21.03
N THR A 241 -1.84 -6.61 20.49
CA THR A 241 -0.63 -7.45 20.36
C THR A 241 -0.52 -8.02 18.95
N PRO A 242 0.70 -8.24 18.43
CA PRO A 242 0.89 -8.76 17.07
C PRO A 242 0.18 -10.11 16.83
N GLN A 243 0.19 -10.99 17.83
CA GLN A 243 -0.42 -12.32 17.73
C GLN A 243 -1.95 -12.26 17.68
N VAL A 244 -2.56 -11.39 18.49
CA VAL A 244 -4.02 -11.20 18.47
C VAL A 244 -4.43 -10.47 17.19
N ALA A 245 -3.68 -9.45 16.78
CA ALA A 245 -3.90 -8.74 15.52
C ALA A 245 -3.90 -9.71 14.34
N GLN A 246 -2.90 -10.60 14.23
CA GLN A 246 -2.82 -11.57 13.15
C GLN A 246 -4.02 -12.52 13.11
N ARG A 247 -4.47 -13.02 14.27
CA ARG A 247 -5.70 -13.84 14.35
C ARG A 247 -6.94 -13.07 13.92
N THR A 248 -7.08 -11.83 14.38
CA THR A 248 -8.18 -10.94 13.99
C THR A 248 -8.17 -10.71 12.48
N TRP A 249 -7.00 -10.48 11.88
CA TRP A 249 -6.86 -10.34 10.43
C TRP A 249 -7.28 -11.61 9.68
N ASP A 250 -6.88 -12.79 10.14
CA ASP A 250 -7.26 -14.06 9.50
C ASP A 250 -8.77 -14.34 9.60
N ASP A 251 -9.38 -14.04 10.74
CA ASP A 251 -10.82 -14.17 10.93
C ASP A 251 -11.60 -13.18 10.05
N LEU A 252 -11.13 -11.93 9.95
CA LEU A 252 -11.69 -10.93 9.04
C LEU A 252 -11.57 -11.36 7.57
N ARG A 253 -10.40 -11.88 7.16
CA ARG A 253 -10.19 -12.40 5.79
C ARG A 253 -11.18 -13.51 5.47
N ARG A 254 -11.33 -14.50 6.36
CA ARG A 254 -12.29 -15.60 6.18
C ARG A 254 -13.73 -15.09 6.11
N TYR A 255 -14.09 -14.14 6.98
CA TYR A 255 -15.41 -13.54 6.99
C TYR A 255 -15.70 -12.79 5.68
N LEU A 256 -14.81 -11.91 5.24
CA LEU A 256 -14.97 -11.15 3.99
C LEU A 256 -14.99 -12.06 2.76
N PHE A 257 -14.17 -13.11 2.75
CA PHE A 257 -14.19 -14.12 1.69
C PHE A 257 -15.53 -14.85 1.64
N ALA A 258 -16.08 -15.26 2.80
CA ALA A 258 -17.41 -15.87 2.87
C ALA A 258 -18.55 -14.93 2.42
N LYS A 259 -18.32 -13.61 2.45
CA LYS A 259 -19.23 -12.58 1.90
C LYS A 259 -19.06 -12.36 0.40
N GLY A 260 -18.16 -13.08 -0.26
CA GLY A 260 -17.91 -12.96 -1.69
C GLY A 260 -17.00 -11.79 -2.06
N VAL A 261 -16.26 -11.22 -1.11
CA VAL A 261 -15.23 -10.21 -1.42
C VAL A 261 -14.03 -10.93 -2.04
N PRO A 262 -13.53 -10.48 -3.21
CA PRO A 262 -12.37 -11.12 -3.86
C PRO A 262 -11.09 -10.89 -3.05
N ALA A 263 -10.15 -11.84 -3.13
CA ALA A 263 -8.91 -11.84 -2.34
C ALA A 263 -8.07 -10.56 -2.54
N ASP A 264 -7.96 -10.07 -3.77
CA ASP A 264 -7.20 -8.85 -4.09
C ASP A 264 -7.74 -7.63 -3.33
N ARG A 265 -9.08 -7.52 -3.22
CA ARG A 265 -9.70 -6.45 -2.45
C ARG A 265 -9.48 -6.63 -0.96
N ILE A 266 -9.55 -7.87 -0.45
CA ILE A 266 -9.30 -8.16 0.96
C ILE A 266 -7.88 -7.74 1.36
N ASN A 267 -6.88 -8.00 0.52
CA ASN A 267 -5.49 -7.63 0.76
C ASN A 267 -5.26 -6.10 0.74
N ALA A 268 -6.16 -5.34 0.11
CA ALA A 268 -6.17 -3.88 0.12
C ALA A 268 -6.92 -3.28 1.33
N VAL A 269 -7.65 -4.08 2.14
CA VAL A 269 -8.35 -3.57 3.33
C VAL A 269 -7.38 -3.48 4.51
N TYR A 270 -6.73 -2.31 4.67
CA TYR A 270 -5.92 -1.98 5.85
C TYR A 270 -6.36 -0.69 6.54
N GLU A 271 -7.25 0.10 5.93
CA GLU A 271 -7.77 1.35 6.48
C GLU A 271 -8.57 1.10 7.77
N SER A 272 -8.22 1.81 8.85
CA SER A 272 -8.87 1.68 10.17
C SER A 272 -10.40 1.69 10.12
N PRO A 273 -11.08 2.67 9.46
CA PRO A 273 -12.55 2.71 9.47
C PRO A 273 -13.19 1.52 8.75
N ILE A 274 -12.59 1.02 7.67
CA ILE A 274 -13.13 -0.13 6.94
C ILE A 274 -13.01 -1.40 7.79
N VAL A 275 -11.85 -1.57 8.44
CA VAL A 275 -11.58 -2.70 9.33
C VAL A 275 -12.54 -2.70 10.53
N GLU A 276 -12.79 -1.52 11.12
CA GLU A 276 -13.77 -1.36 12.20
C GLU A 276 -15.19 -1.78 11.77
N ILE A 277 -15.64 -1.35 10.59
CA ILE A 277 -16.95 -1.71 10.04
C ILE A 277 -17.02 -3.22 9.79
N ALA A 278 -15.99 -3.80 9.15
CA ALA A 278 -15.93 -5.22 8.85
C ALA A 278 -15.95 -6.07 10.14
N LEU A 279 -15.20 -5.66 11.16
CA LEU A 279 -15.14 -6.32 12.46
C LEU A 279 -16.49 -6.26 13.17
N ASN A 280 -17.14 -5.09 13.18
CA ASN A 280 -18.46 -4.93 13.77
C ASN A 280 -19.53 -5.77 13.06
N ALA A 281 -19.49 -5.83 11.72
CA ALA A 281 -20.39 -6.66 10.94
C ALA A 281 -20.19 -8.16 11.26
N MET A 282 -18.94 -8.63 11.30
CA MET A 282 -18.61 -10.01 11.68
C MET A 282 -19.14 -10.36 13.08
N ARG A 283 -18.92 -9.47 14.05
CA ARG A 283 -19.39 -9.67 15.43
C ARG A 283 -20.92 -9.69 15.53
N PHE A 284 -21.58 -8.79 14.80
CA PHE A 284 -23.05 -8.74 14.76
C PHE A 284 -23.63 -10.05 14.22
N GLU A 285 -23.07 -10.59 13.14
CA GLU A 285 -23.53 -11.85 12.58
C GLU A 285 -23.28 -13.04 13.51
N ASN A 286 -22.11 -13.09 14.16
CA ASN A 286 -21.80 -14.11 15.16
C ASN A 286 -22.78 -14.05 16.34
N ALA A 287 -23.08 -12.85 16.84
CA ALA A 287 -24.05 -12.65 17.91
C ALA A 287 -25.47 -13.08 17.49
N ARG A 288 -25.88 -12.75 16.26
CA ARG A 288 -27.16 -13.17 15.69
C ARG A 288 -27.26 -14.69 15.58
N ALA A 289 -26.22 -15.34 15.06
CA ALA A 289 -26.17 -16.80 14.93
C ALA A 289 -26.27 -17.49 16.31
N LEU A 290 -25.56 -16.97 17.33
CA LEU A 290 -25.64 -17.47 18.71
C LEU A 290 -27.04 -17.29 19.31
N ALA A 291 -27.66 -16.12 19.11
CA ALA A 291 -29.01 -15.85 19.58
C ALA A 291 -30.05 -16.78 18.93
N ASP A 292 -29.94 -17.03 17.62
CA ASP A 292 -30.81 -17.95 16.90
C ASP A 292 -30.61 -19.40 17.35
N ALA A 293 -29.36 -19.82 17.61
CA ALA A 293 -29.07 -21.14 18.18
C ALA A 293 -29.62 -21.32 19.60
N ALA A 294 -29.57 -20.27 20.43
CA ALA A 294 -30.16 -20.28 21.77
C ALA A 294 -31.69 -20.38 21.71
N ARG A 295 -32.34 -19.64 20.81
CA ARG A 295 -33.80 -19.70 20.58
C ARG A 295 -34.26 -21.08 20.08
N ARG A 296 -33.46 -21.75 19.24
CA ARG A 296 -33.77 -23.12 18.79
C ARG A 296 -33.68 -24.12 19.94
N ARG A 297 -32.68 -24.00 20.81
CA ARG A 297 -32.53 -24.85 22.01
C ARG A 297 -33.68 -24.67 22.99
N SER A 298 -34.14 -23.44 23.24
CA SER A 298 -35.27 -23.20 24.14
C SER A 298 -36.62 -23.69 23.58
N ARG A 299 -36.81 -23.69 22.26
CA ARG A 299 -38.02 -24.27 21.61
C ARG A 299 -38.00 -25.79 21.52
N GLY A 300 -36.82 -26.42 21.43
CA GLY A 300 -36.69 -27.88 21.36
C GLY A 300 -36.78 -28.60 22.72
N GLY A 301 -36.72 -27.87 23.84
CA GLY A 301 -36.67 -28.44 25.20
C GLY A 301 -38.02 -28.73 25.86
N THR A 302 -39.16 -28.37 25.25
CA THR A 302 -40.49 -28.43 25.90
C THR A 302 -41.45 -29.49 25.37
N THR A 303 -41.02 -30.40 24.47
CA THR A 303 -41.90 -31.43 23.88
C THR A 303 -41.39 -32.88 23.99
N ALA A 304 -40.51 -33.19 24.95
CA ALA A 304 -40.06 -34.58 25.21
C ALA A 304 -40.24 -34.99 26.67
N GLY A 305 -41.39 -34.69 27.27
CA GLY A 305 -41.61 -34.94 28.70
C GLY A 305 -43.05 -35.14 29.14
N ARG A 306 -43.93 -35.74 28.33
CA ARG A 306 -45.19 -36.35 28.84
C ARG A 306 -45.88 -37.26 27.82
N ALA A 307 -45.28 -38.40 27.48
CA ALA A 307 -46.04 -39.52 26.95
C ALA A 307 -45.28 -40.83 27.16
N GLY A 308 -45.90 -41.75 27.91
CA GLY A 308 -45.65 -43.18 27.75
C GLY A 308 -44.45 -43.75 28.52
N GLN A 309 -44.72 -44.10 29.78
CA GLN A 309 -44.10 -45.25 30.43
C GLN A 309 -44.36 -46.51 29.57
N PRO A 310 -43.34 -47.37 29.36
CA PRO A 310 -43.58 -48.78 29.58
C PRO A 310 -42.49 -49.43 30.43
N ALA A 311 -42.93 -50.42 31.19
CA ALA A 311 -42.15 -51.22 32.11
C ALA A 311 -41.05 -52.05 31.42
N ALA A 312 -40.02 -52.34 32.20
CA ALA A 312 -38.93 -53.24 31.87
C ALA A 312 -39.40 -54.67 31.52
N ALA A 313 -38.80 -55.26 30.48
CA ALA A 313 -38.59 -56.70 30.39
C ALA A 313 -37.54 -57.06 29.31
N ALA A 314 -36.52 -57.80 29.76
CA ALA A 314 -35.78 -58.87 29.08
C ALA A 314 -35.03 -58.62 27.75
N ALA A 315 -33.70 -58.80 27.82
CA ALA A 315 -32.85 -59.22 26.70
C ALA A 315 -33.18 -60.68 26.28
N PRO A 316 -32.85 -61.19 25.05
CA PRO A 316 -31.45 -61.42 24.65
C PRO A 316 -31.10 -61.27 23.13
N ALA A 317 -29.78 -61.09 22.92
CA ALA A 317 -28.91 -61.34 21.75
C ALA A 317 -29.50 -61.74 20.38
N ARG A 318 -29.06 -61.03 19.33
CA ARG A 318 -28.61 -61.65 18.06
C ARG A 318 -27.59 -60.79 17.30
N VAL A 319 -26.67 -61.50 16.65
CA VAL A 319 -25.37 -61.14 16.07
C VAL A 319 -25.48 -60.43 14.71
N SER A 320 -24.42 -59.64 14.39
CA SER A 320 -23.86 -59.24 13.07
C SER A 320 -23.98 -57.74 12.70
N PRO A 321 -23.09 -57.17 11.86
CA PRO A 321 -21.66 -57.44 11.59
C PRO A 321 -20.76 -56.17 11.62
N GLY A 322 -19.48 -56.33 11.96
CA GLY A 322 -18.34 -55.50 11.49
C GLY A 322 -18.20 -54.05 12.00
N PRO A 323 -17.05 -53.66 12.60
CA PRO A 323 -16.74 -52.24 12.76
C PRO A 323 -16.46 -51.66 11.37
N ALA A 324 -17.37 -50.81 10.88
CA ALA A 324 -17.02 -49.85 9.85
C ALA A 324 -15.85 -49.03 10.40
N SER A 325 -14.68 -49.23 9.80
CA SER A 325 -13.48 -48.43 10.01
C SER A 325 -13.86 -46.97 9.79
N LEU A 326 -14.06 -46.24 10.89
CA LEU A 326 -14.04 -44.79 10.88
C LEU A 326 -12.69 -44.38 10.28
N PRO A 327 -12.64 -43.39 9.37
CA PRO A 327 -11.39 -42.87 8.88
C PRO A 327 -10.63 -42.30 10.08
N VAL A 328 -9.68 -43.07 10.60
CA VAL A 328 -8.69 -42.56 11.54
C VAL A 328 -7.96 -41.48 10.79
N ASP A 329 -7.96 -40.28 11.34
CA ASP A 329 -7.24 -39.14 10.79
C ASP A 329 -5.75 -39.50 10.80
N ARG A 330 -5.22 -39.94 9.65
CA ARG A 330 -3.82 -40.39 9.49
C ARG A 330 -2.86 -39.23 9.24
N ALA A 331 -3.36 -38.00 9.16
CA ALA A 331 -2.57 -36.79 9.01
C ALA A 331 -1.43 -36.67 10.05
N PRO A 332 -1.65 -36.86 11.37
CA PRO A 332 -0.56 -36.76 12.35
C PRO A 332 0.52 -37.84 12.17
N ASP A 333 0.17 -39.06 11.77
CA ASP A 333 1.13 -40.14 11.55
C ASP A 333 1.96 -39.92 10.28
N ALA A 334 1.37 -39.36 9.22
CA ALA A 334 2.07 -39.02 7.99
C ALA A 334 3.11 -37.90 8.21
N VAL A 335 2.75 -36.85 8.97
CA VAL A 335 3.69 -35.78 9.37
C VAL A 335 4.84 -36.37 10.18
N ARG A 336 4.55 -37.30 11.11
CA ARG A 336 5.58 -37.93 11.93
C ARG A 336 6.57 -38.75 11.09
N GLN A 337 6.06 -39.56 10.15
CA GLN A 337 6.90 -40.36 9.26
C GLN A 337 7.77 -39.51 8.33
N ALA A 338 7.21 -38.44 7.75
CA ALA A 338 7.96 -37.50 6.92
C ALA A 338 9.06 -36.78 7.74
N SER A 339 8.76 -36.40 8.99
CA SER A 339 9.74 -35.78 9.90
C SER A 339 10.88 -36.72 10.30
N GLU A 340 10.58 -38.00 10.53
CA GLU A 340 11.59 -39.01 10.85
C GLU A 340 12.47 -39.31 9.63
N ARG A 341 11.91 -39.35 8.42
CA ARG A 341 12.67 -39.50 7.17
C ARG A 341 13.61 -38.33 6.92
N PHE A 342 13.09 -37.10 7.04
CA PHE A 342 13.87 -35.89 6.85
C PHE A 342 15.04 -35.80 7.86
N ARG A 343 14.81 -36.15 9.13
CA ARG A 343 15.89 -36.24 10.13
C ARG A 343 16.90 -37.34 9.80
N ARG A 344 16.43 -38.51 9.34
CA ARG A 344 17.30 -39.64 9.00
C ARG A 344 18.16 -39.38 7.77
N SER A 345 17.68 -38.54 6.83
CA SER A 345 18.47 -38.04 5.70
C SER A 345 19.38 -36.86 6.06
N GLY A 346 19.49 -36.48 7.34
CA GLY A 346 20.30 -35.34 7.77
C GLY A 346 19.81 -33.99 7.22
N GLY A 347 18.52 -33.88 6.90
CA GLY A 347 17.93 -32.66 6.32
C GLY A 347 18.23 -32.40 4.84
N ALA A 348 18.90 -33.32 4.14
CA ALA A 348 19.30 -33.12 2.74
C ALA A 348 18.22 -33.53 1.70
N SER A 349 17.11 -34.15 2.12
CA SER A 349 16.06 -34.63 1.23
C SER A 349 15.02 -33.55 0.94
N ILE A 350 15.15 -32.90 -0.21
CA ILE A 350 14.21 -31.88 -0.70
C ILE A 350 12.80 -32.47 -0.88
N ALA A 351 12.70 -33.74 -1.28
CA ALA A 351 11.43 -34.44 -1.42
C ALA A 351 10.71 -34.60 -0.08
N ASP A 352 11.42 -34.97 0.99
CA ASP A 352 10.83 -35.12 2.33
C ASP A 352 10.50 -33.74 2.96
N ALA A 353 11.26 -32.69 2.64
CA ALA A 353 10.96 -31.32 3.05
C ALA A 353 9.67 -30.78 2.39
N ALA A 354 9.50 -31.01 1.09
CA ALA A 354 8.28 -30.63 0.38
C ALA A 354 7.06 -31.41 0.88
N GLU A 355 7.22 -32.69 1.22
CA GLU A 355 6.14 -33.50 1.79
C GLU A 355 5.76 -33.02 3.20
N LEU A 356 6.72 -32.61 4.03
CA LEU A 356 6.48 -32.01 5.34
C LEU A 356 5.70 -30.69 5.25
N ILE A 357 6.05 -29.81 4.32
CA ILE A 357 5.33 -28.54 4.10
C ILE A 357 3.89 -28.83 3.68
N ARG A 358 3.70 -29.73 2.70
CA ARG A 358 2.37 -30.13 2.21
C ARG A 358 1.49 -30.74 3.30
N LEU A 359 2.06 -31.56 4.19
CA LEU A 359 1.33 -32.25 5.25
C LEU A 359 1.11 -31.37 6.50
N SER A 360 1.95 -30.36 6.74
CA SER A 360 1.82 -29.43 7.87
C SER A 360 0.95 -28.21 7.56
N GLY A 361 0.63 -27.97 6.28
CA GLY A 361 -0.19 -26.84 5.85
C GLY A 361 0.48 -25.49 6.06
N LEU A 362 1.82 -25.48 6.06
CA LEU A 362 2.67 -24.29 6.14
C LEU A 362 2.90 -23.65 4.78
#